data_AF-A0A7H8HG08-F1
#
_entry.id   AF-A0A7H8HG08-F1
#
_cell.length_a   1.000
_cell.length_b   1.000
_cell.length_c   1.000
_cell.angle_alpha   90.00
_cell.angle_beta   90.00
_cell.angle_gamma   90.00
#
_symmetry.space_group_name_H-M   'P 1'
#
loop_
_entity.id
_entity.type
_entity.pdbx_description
1 polymer ?
#
loop_
_entity_poly.entity_id
_entity_poly.type
_entity_poly.pdbx_seq_one_letter_code
_entity_poly.pdbx_strand_id
1 'polypeptide(L)' 'MWQRNRVVARASAALLIRGQVQAAEGVVTLVADRIEALDLSMATAPSRDFR' A
#
# COMPACT_ATOMS: atom_id res chain seq x y z
N MET A 1 -11.63 -4.12 10.14
CA MET A 1 -11.14 -3.52 8.87
C MET A 1 -11.00 -4.59 7.78
N TRP A 2 -10.31 -5.70 8.06
CA TRP A 2 -10.06 -6.78 7.09
C TRP A 2 -11.28 -7.26 6.29
N GLN A 3 -12.41 -7.60 6.94
CA GLN A 3 -13.58 -8.14 6.23
C GLN A 3 -14.12 -7.22 5.12
N ARG A 4 -14.04 -5.90 5.32
CA ARG A 4 -14.50 -4.88 4.37
C ARG A 4 -13.50 -4.65 3.24
N ASN A 5 -12.21 -4.65 3.57
CA ASN A 5 -11.16 -4.25 2.63
C ASN A 5 -10.46 -5.43 1.95
N ARG A 6 -10.77 -6.68 2.32
CA ARG A 6 -10.13 -7.89 1.78
C ARG A 6 -10.20 -7.98 0.26
N VAL A 7 -11.30 -7.52 -0.34
CA VAL A 7 -11.50 -7.58 -1.79
C VAL A 7 -10.51 -6.63 -2.47
N VAL A 8 -10.53 -5.35 -2.08
CA VAL A 8 -9.59 -4.33 -2.58
C VAL A 8 -8.14 -4.78 -2.36
N ALA A 9 -7.82 -5.26 -1.16
CA ALA A 9 -6.47 -5.68 -0.81
C ALA A 9 -5.94 -6.87 -1.63
N ARG A 10 -6.84 -7.73 -2.15
CA ARG A 10 -6.45 -8.92 -2.92
C ARG A 10 -6.57 -8.76 -4.42
N ALA A 11 -7.49 -7.92 -4.89
CA ALA A 11 -7.84 -7.81 -6.30
C ALA A 11 -7.21 -6.60 -7.00
N SER A 12 -6.72 -5.60 -6.27
CA SER A 12 -6.12 -4.41 -6.89
C SER A 12 -4.69 -4.70 -7.35
N ALA A 13 -4.31 -4.20 -8.53
CA ALA A 13 -2.94 -4.32 -9.04
C ALA A 13 -1.92 -3.55 -8.18
N ALA A 14 -2.34 -2.46 -7.55
CA ALA A 14 -1.55 -1.69 -6.59
C ALA A 14 -2.45 -1.08 -5.51
N LEU A 15 -1.85 -0.77 -4.36
CA LEU A 15 -2.55 -0.25 -3.18
C LEU A 15 -1.85 0.98 -2.62
N LEU A 16 -2.64 1.96 -2.16
CA LEU A 16 -2.20 3.01 -1.25
C LEU A 16 -2.57 2.60 0.18
N ILE A 17 -1.57 2.44 1.05
CA ILE A 17 -1.76 2.02 2.44
C ILE A 17 -1.26 3.10 3.38
N ARG A 18 -2.11 3.52 4.33
CA ARG A 18 -1.75 4.43 5.41
C ARG A 18 -1.91 3.71 6.75
N GLY A 19 -0.96 3.95 7.64
CA GLY A 19 -0.98 3.35 8.96
C GLY A 19 0.10 3.89 9.88
N GLN A 20 0.22 3.26 11.03
CA GLN A 20 1.27 3.51 12.00
C GLN A 20 2.39 2.49 11.80
N VAL A 21 3.62 2.97 11.67
CA VAL A 21 4.80 2.11 11.62
C VAL A 21 5.13 1.64 13.03
N GLN A 22 5.34 0.35 13.17
CA GLN A 22 5.82 -0.27 14.40
C GLN A 22 7.13 -0.98 14.08
N ALA A 23 8.17 -0.68 14.85
CA ALA A 23 9.46 -1.34 14.75
C ALA A 23 9.79 -1.98 16.10
N ALA A 24 9.93 -3.29 16.12
CA ALA A 24 10.26 -4.06 17.32
C ALA A 24 11.10 -5.27 16.92
N GLU A 25 12.13 -5.58 17.71
CA GLU A 25 12.97 -6.78 17.53
C GLU A 25 13.54 -6.95 16.11
N GLY A 26 13.89 -5.85 15.44
CA GLY A 26 14.41 -5.87 14.08
C GLY A 26 13.35 -6.10 12.99
N VAL A 27 12.07 -6.18 13.34
CA VAL A 27 10.95 -6.31 12.41
C VAL A 27 10.21 -4.98 12.30
N VAL A 28 9.95 -4.54 11.07
CA VAL A 28 9.14 -3.35 10.78
C VAL A 28 7.79 -3.81 10.23
N THR A 29 6.71 -3.38 10.88
CA THR A 29 5.32 -3.66 10.48
C THR A 29 4.55 -2.35 10.34
N LEU A 30 3.50 -2.36 9.51
CA LEU A 30 2.56 -1.24 9.38
C LEU A 30 1.17 -1.67 9.86
N VAL A 31 0.66 -1.03 10.90
CA VAL A 31 -0.73 -1.19 11.32
C VAL A 31 -1.60 -0.26 10.49
N ALA A 32 -2.27 -0.82 9.48
CA ALA A 32 -3.06 -0.06 8.51
C ALA A 32 -4.40 0.42 9.09
N ASP A 33 -4.67 1.72 8.95
CA ASP A 33 -5.98 2.33 9.22
C ASP A 33 -6.78 2.59 7.92
N ARG A 34 -6.10 2.61 6.77
CA ARG A 34 -6.69 2.85 5.45
C ARG A 34 -5.97 2.04 4.37
N ILE A 35 -6.77 1.46 3.47
CA ILE A 35 -6.34 0.69 2.31
C ILE A 35 -7.25 1.08 1.15
N GLU A 36 -6.64 1.55 0.05
CA GLU A 36 -7.35 1.98 -1.17
C GLU A 36 -6.63 1.42 -2.40
N ALA A 37 -7.38 1.19 -3.48
CA ALA A 37 -6.77 0.84 -4.77
C ALA A 37 -6.02 2.05 -5.31
N LEU A 38 -4.77 1.85 -5.76
CA LEU A 38 -4.00 2.91 -6.39
C LEU A 38 -4.39 3.01 -7.87
N ASP A 39 -4.77 4.21 -8.31
CA ASP A 39 -4.97 4.47 -9.74
C ASP A 39 -3.63 4.46 -10.47
N LEU A 40 -3.49 3.53 -11.42
CA LEU A 40 -2.29 3.33 -12.23
C LEU A 40 -2.41 3.96 -13.62
N SER A 41 -3.39 4.83 -13.86
CA SER A 41 -3.55 5.55 -15.13
C SER A 41 -2.29 6.29 -15.60
N MET A 42 -1.38 6.66 -14.68
CA MET A 42 -0.09 7.30 -14.98
C MET A 42 1.10 6.34 -15.19
N ALA A 43 0.91 5.02 -15.08
CA ALA A 43 2.00 4.03 -15.06
C ALA A 43 2.77 3.88 -16.40
N THR A 44 2.39 4.62 -17.45
CA THR A 44 3.10 4.67 -18.73
C THR A 44 4.36 5.55 -18.69
N ALA A 45 4.55 6.35 -17.63
CA ALA A 45 5.73 7.20 -17.50
C ALA A 45 6.97 6.38 -17.06
N PRO A 46 8.16 6.63 -17.64
CA PRO A 46 9.39 5.95 -17.22
C PRO A 46 9.71 6.24 -15.75
N SER A 47 10.29 5.25 -15.06
CA SER A 47 10.78 5.40 -13.68
C SER A 47 11.71 6.60 -13.58
N ARG A 48 11.50 7.46 -12.58
CA ARG A 48 12.41 8.58 -12.32
C ARG A 48 13.63 8.06 -11.58
N ASP A 49 14.77 8.08 -12.25
CA ASP A 49 16.06 7.89 -11.61
C ASP A 49 16.35 9.10 -10.72
N PHE A 50 16.45 8.87 -9.41
CA PHE A 50 16.93 9.86 -8.46
C PHE A 50 18.45 9.63 -8.28
N ARG A 51 19.26 10.21 -9.17
CA ARG A 51 20.72 10.32 -8.98
C ARG A 51 21.08 11.60 -8.25
#